data_AF-A0A645I202-F1
#
_entry.id   AF-A0A645I202-F1
#
_cell.length_a   1.000
_cell.length_b   1.000
_cell.length_c   1.000
_cell.angle_alpha   90.00
_cell.angle_beta   90.00
_cell.angle_gamma   90.00
#
_symmetry.space_group_name_H-M   'P 1'
#
loop_
_entity.id
_entity.type
_entity.pdbx_description
1 polymer ?
#
loop_
_entity_poly.entity_id
_entity_poly.type
_entity_poly.pdbx_seq_one_letter_code
_entity_poly.pdbx_strand_id
1 'polypeptide(L)'
;MRREQDIAIGNVVGSNIFNILGIIGLSGMTRPVYAAGIQWTDWATMVFAALLLLPIMRTGFKISRREGLIFVLLFAGYVAWLVLNHNG
;
A
#
# COMPACT_ATOMS: atom_id res chain seq x y z
N MET A 1 1.91 -20.44 14.78
CA MET A 1 1.03 -19.56 13.98
C MET A 1 1.13 -18.06 14.34
N ARG A 2 1.17 -17.62 15.62
CA ARG A 2 1.28 -16.17 15.95
C ARG A 2 2.57 -15.51 15.42
N ARG A 3 3.73 -16.18 15.57
CA ARG A 3 5.02 -15.65 15.10
C ARG A 3 5.06 -15.36 13.59
N GLU A 4 4.42 -16.17 12.76
CA GLU A 4 4.42 -15.98 11.30
C GLU A 4 3.60 -14.77 10.87
N GLN A 5 2.48 -14.49 11.56
CA GLN A 5 1.64 -13.33 11.28
C GLN A 5 2.37 -12.01 11.63
N ASP A 6 3.07 -11.99 12.77
CA ASP A 6 3.85 -10.83 13.20
C ASP A 6 5.03 -10.56 12.23
N ILE A 7 5.69 -11.62 11.75
CA ILE A 7 6.76 -11.52 10.73
C ILE A 7 6.21 -11.04 9.39
N ALA A 8 5.05 -11.55 8.95
CA ALA A 8 4.44 -11.15 7.69
C ALA A 8 4.08 -9.66 7.67
N ILE A 9 3.53 -9.13 8.76
CA ILE A 9 3.19 -7.70 8.86
C ILE A 9 4.46 -6.84 8.96
N GLY A 10 5.46 -7.28 9.73
CA GLY A 10 6.76 -6.63 9.78
C GLY A 10 7.42 -6.54 8.38
N ASN A 11 7.29 -7.60 7.57
CA ASN A 11 7.79 -7.62 6.21
C ASN A 11 7.04 -6.65 5.29
N VAL A 12 5.70 -6.61 5.36
CA VAL A 12 4.87 -5.70 4.55
C VAL A 12 5.16 -4.24 4.88
N VAL A 13 5.16 -3.89 6.17
CA VAL A 13 5.43 -2.52 6.63
C VAL A 13 6.88 -2.13 6.33
N GLY A 14 7.84 -3.01 6.64
CA GLY A 14 9.26 -2.77 6.40
C GLY A 14 9.59 -2.57 4.92
N SER A 15 9.02 -3.41 4.04
CA SER A 15 9.22 -3.30 2.59
C SER A 15 8.62 -2.01 2.02
N ASN A 16 7.46 -1.57 2.50
CA ASN A 16 6.86 -0.30 2.07
C ASN A 16 7.69 0.92 2.52
N ILE A 17 8.17 0.91 3.77
CA ILE A 17 9.05 1.98 4.27
C ILE A 17 10.37 2.01 3.48
N PHE A 18 10.97 0.85 3.23
CA PHE A 18 12.20 0.75 2.44
C PHE A 18 12.00 1.18 0.98
N ASN A 19 10.88 0.83 0.34
CA ASN A 19 10.58 1.28 -1.02
C ASN A 19 10.45 2.80 -1.11
N ILE A 20 9.77 3.44 -0.15
CA ILE A 20 9.59 4.89 -0.16
C ILE A 20 10.90 5.61 0.18
N LEU A 21 11.56 5.24 1.28
CA LEU A 21 12.75 5.96 1.75
C LEU A 21 14.02 5.55 1.00
N GLY A 22 14.19 4.26 0.78
CA GLY A 22 15.34 3.69 0.07
C GLY A 22 15.21 3.91 -1.43
N ILE A 23 14.26 3.22 -2.08
CA ILE A 23 14.18 3.22 -3.55
C ILE A 23 13.78 4.59 -4.08
N ILE A 24 12.63 5.13 -3.67
CA ILE A 24 12.15 6.43 -4.19
C ILE A 24 13.06 7.56 -3.73
N GLY A 25 13.51 7.56 -2.46
CA GLY A 25 14.46 8.56 -1.95
C GLY A 25 15.78 8.60 -2.71
N LEU A 26 16.46 7.45 -2.87
CA LEU A 26 17.71 7.37 -3.63
C LEU A 26 17.49 7.65 -5.13
N SER A 27 16.38 7.19 -5.70
CA SER A 27 16.05 7.46 -7.10
C SER A 27 15.86 8.96 -7.31
N GLY A 28 15.11 9.64 -6.44
CA GLY A 28 14.88 11.08 -6.50
C GLY A 28 16.15 11.93 -6.33
N MET A 29 17.12 11.46 -5.53
CA MET A 29 18.43 12.10 -5.39
C MET A 29 19.30 11.98 -6.63
N THR A 30 19.20 10.87 -7.36
CA THR A 30 20.00 10.61 -8.57
C THR A 30 19.36 11.18 -9.83
N ARG A 31 18.04 11.08 -9.96
CA ARG A 31 17.24 11.62 -11.06
C ARG A 31 15.87 12.08 -10.55
N PRO A 32 15.41 13.30 -10.88
CA PRO A 32 14.08 13.74 -10.49
C PRO A 32 13.01 12.77 -11.03
N VAL A 33 12.25 12.19 -10.11
CA VAL A 33 11.15 11.27 -10.42
C VAL A 33 9.91 12.09 -10.74
N TYR A 34 9.59 12.21 -12.03
CA TYR A 34 8.36 12.85 -12.46
C TYR A 34 7.21 11.84 -12.40
N ALA A 35 6.21 12.11 -11.57
CA ALA A 35 4.97 11.34 -11.46
C ALA A 35 3.99 11.63 -12.62
N ALA A 36 4.50 11.67 -13.86
CA ALA A 36 3.69 11.94 -15.03
C ALA A 36 2.76 10.73 -15.29
N GLY A 37 1.47 10.88 -14.97
CA GLY A 37 0.46 9.83 -15.11
C GLY A 37 -0.14 9.31 -13.81
N ILE A 38 0.37 9.74 -12.64
CA ILE A 38 -0.26 9.42 -11.35
C ILE A 38 -1.35 10.47 -11.08
N GLN A 39 -2.60 10.04 -10.96
CA GLN A 39 -3.72 10.91 -10.66
C GLN A 39 -3.83 11.17 -9.15
N TRP A 40 -4.54 12.25 -8.78
CA TRP A 40 -4.79 12.57 -7.36
C TRP A 40 -5.52 11.44 -6.62
N THR A 41 -6.37 10.69 -7.33
CA THR A 41 -7.07 9.49 -6.85
C THR A 41 -6.12 8.37 -6.43
N ASP A 42 -4.97 8.26 -7.09
CA ASP A 42 -3.99 7.20 -6.82
C ASP A 42 -3.24 7.51 -5.52
N TRP A 43 -2.85 8.78 -5.34
CA TRP A 43 -2.31 9.29 -4.09
C TRP A 43 -3.31 9.15 -2.93
N ALA A 44 -4.57 9.53 -3.16
CA ALA A 44 -5.62 9.41 -2.16
C ALA A 44 -5.86 7.95 -1.75
N THR A 45 -5.84 7.01 -2.71
CA THR A 45 -6.00 5.57 -2.44
C THR A 45 -4.82 5.00 -1.65
N MET A 46 -3.58 5.39 -2.00
CA MET A 46 -2.37 5.01 -1.26
C MET A 46 -2.41 5.50 0.19
N VAL A 47 -2.78 6.76 0.42
CA VAL A 47 -2.92 7.33 1.76
C VAL A 47 -4.05 6.66 2.53
N PHE A 48 -5.20 6.43 1.88
CA PHE A 48 -6.34 5.74 2.50
C PHE A 48 -5.98 4.32 2.92
N ALA A 49 -5.29 3.56 2.07
CA ALA A 49 -4.81 2.21 2.40
C ALA A 49 -3.81 2.23 3.58
N ALA A 50 -2.90 3.21 3.62
CA ALA A 50 -1.97 3.39 4.74
C ALA A 50 -2.70 3.73 6.05
N LEU A 51 -3.71 4.62 5.99
CA LEU A 51 -4.54 4.97 7.15
C LEU A 51 -5.36 3.78 7.66
N LEU A 52 -5.89 2.95 6.75
CA LEU A 52 -6.59 1.71 7.08
C LEU A 52 -5.69 0.69 7.81
N LEU A 53 -4.39 0.70 7.53
CA LEU A 53 -3.41 -0.15 8.21
C LEU A 53 -3.11 0.30 9.65
N LEU A 54 -3.21 1.59 9.97
CA LEU A 54 -2.93 2.14 11.32
C LEU A 54 -3.78 1.52 12.46
N PRO A 55 -5.11 1.41 12.37
CA PRO A 55 -5.92 0.77 13.41
C PRO A 55 -5.64 -0.73 13.53
N ILE A 56 -5.21 -1.38 12.44
CA ILE A 56 -4.84 -2.80 12.41
C ILE A 56 -3.50 -3.05 13.10
N MET A 57 -2.56 -2.11 12.94
CA MET A 57 -1.31 -2.13 13.70
C MET A 57 -1.57 -1.97 15.21
N ARG A 58 -2.53 -1.12 15.61
CA ARG A 58 -2.89 -0.93 17.03
C ARG A 58 -3.62 -2.10 17.67
N THR A 59 -4.32 -2.94 16.90
CA THR A 59 -5.06 -4.10 17.41
C THR A 59 -4.19 -5.35 17.64
N GLY A 60 -2.85 -5.18 17.62
CA GLY A 60 -1.89 -6.22 17.97
C GLY A 60 -1.25 -6.90 16.76
N PHE A 61 -1.08 -6.16 15.66
CA PHE A 61 -0.41 -6.64 14.43
C PHE A 61 -0.96 -7.98 13.93
N LYS A 62 -2.28 -8.11 13.87
CA LYS A 62 -2.91 -9.30 13.31
C LYS A 62 -3.98 -8.91 12.32
N ILE A 63 -3.70 -9.17 11.04
CA ILE A 63 -4.71 -9.11 9.98
C ILE A 63 -5.49 -10.42 10.03
N SER A 64 -6.78 -10.34 10.36
CA SER A 64 -7.68 -11.47 10.23
C SER A 64 -7.95 -11.77 8.75
N ARG A 65 -8.35 -13.01 8.43
CA ARG A 65 -8.70 -13.38 7.03
C ARG A 65 -9.80 -12.49 6.45
N ARG A 66 -10.70 -11.96 7.29
CA ARG A 66 -11.78 -11.04 6.87
C ARG A 66 -11.24 -9.65 6.53
N GLU A 67 -10.34 -9.12 7.35
CA GLU A 67 -9.68 -7.83 7.07
C GLU A 67 -8.82 -7.91 5.82
N GLY A 68 -8.05 -9.00 5.65
CA GLY A 68 -7.27 -9.24 4.43
C GLY A 68 -8.16 -9.32 3.18
N LEU A 69 -9.33 -9.96 3.27
CA LEU A 69 -10.29 -10.02 2.16
C LEU A 69 -10.81 -8.62 1.78
N ILE A 70 -11.07 -7.75 2.77
CA ILE A 70 -11.48 -6.37 2.52
C ILE A 70 -10.41 -5.62 1.74
N PHE A 71 -9.13 -5.74 2.14
CA PHE A 71 -8.03 -5.13 1.37
C PHE A 71 -7.92 -5.66 -0.05
N VAL A 72 -8.08 -6.97 -0.26
CA VAL A 72 -8.04 -7.58 -1.59
C VAL A 72 -9.18 -7.06 -2.46
N LEU A 73 -10.40 -6.95 -1.92
CA LEU A 73 -11.55 -6.41 -2.64
C LEU A 73 -11.38 -4.93 -2.97
N LEU A 74 -10.87 -4.13 -2.02
CA LEU A 74 -10.55 -2.72 -2.26
C LEU A 74 -9.49 -2.55 -3.35
N PHE A 75 -8.43 -3.37 -3.31
CA PHE A 75 -7.39 -3.36 -4.32
C PHE A 75 -7.92 -3.79 -5.69
N ALA A 76 -8.69 -4.86 -5.76
CA ALA A 76 -9.31 -5.31 -7.01
C ALA A 76 -10.28 -4.28 -7.59
N GLY A 77 -11.09 -3.63 -6.74
CA GLY A 77 -11.98 -2.55 -7.14
C GLY A 77 -11.23 -1.33 -7.67
N TYR A 78 -10.14 -0.93 -7.00
CA TYR A 78 -9.27 0.15 -7.47
C TYR A 78 -8.61 -0.18 -8.81
N VAL A 79 -8.07 -1.40 -8.97
CA VAL A 79 -7.48 -1.84 -10.24
C VAL A 79 -8.51 -1.88 -11.36
N ALA A 80 -9.72 -2.39 -11.10
CA ALA A 80 -10.80 -2.39 -12.07
C ALA A 80 -11.19 -0.96 -12.48
N TRP A 81 -11.33 -0.05 -11.50
CA TRP A 81 -11.60 1.35 -11.77
C TRP A 81 -10.48 2.02 -12.58
N LEU A 82 -9.22 1.78 -12.23
CA LEU A 82 -8.05 2.31 -12.93
C LEU A 82 -8.02 1.83 -14.39
N VAL A 83 -8.23 0.53 -14.63
CA VAL A 83 -8.25 -0.05 -15.98
C VAL A 83 -9.41 0.51 -16.80
N LEU A 84 -10.60 0.66 -16.22
CA LEU A 84 -11.75 1.20 -16.93
C LEU A 84 -11.60 2.69 -17.24
N ASN A 85 -11.03 3.47 -16.32
CA ASN A 85 -10.88 4.92 -16.44
C ASN A 85 -9.64 5.34 -17.25
N HIS A 86 -8.64 4.46 -17.39
CA HIS A 86 -7.46 4.68 -18.23
C HIS A 86 -7.64 4.21 -19.67
N ASN A 87 -8.65 3.38 -19.96
CA ASN A 87 -9.04 2.95 -21.32
C ASN A 87 -10.10 3.88 -21.96
N GLY A 88 -10.26 5.12 -21.47
CA GLY A 88 -11.21 6.13 -21.96
C GLY A 88 -10.53 7.43 -22.35
#